data_AF-A0A914VLX8-F1
#
_entry.id   AF-A0A914VLX8-F1
#
_cell.length_a   1.000
_cell.length_b   1.000
_cell.length_c   1.000
_cell.angle_alpha   90.00
_cell.angle_beta   90.00
_cell.angle_gamma   90.00
#
_symmetry.space_group_name_H-M   'P 1'
#
loop_
_entity.id
_entity.type
_entity.pdbx_description
1 polymer ?
#
loop_
_entity_poly.entity_id
_entity_poly.type
_entity_poly.pdbx_seq_one_letter_code
_entity_poly.pdbx_strand_id
1 'polypeptide(L)'
;MRTLLLSFVIFALIITEAESGICPGFTEQCIGEQTCCLLKSGTYGCCPYANAVCCEDDFHCCPTATQCMSSGDCERTRNDIFKMMRLPMKLIRPLNK
;
A
#
# COMPACT_ATOMS: atom_id res chain seq x y z
N MET A 1 -6.28 -36.33 25.66
CA MET A 1 -6.21 -36.42 24.18
C MET A 1 -7.23 -35.50 23.48
N ARG A 2 -8.49 -35.40 23.93
CA ARG A 2 -9.50 -34.48 23.36
C ARG A 2 -9.21 -32.98 23.55
N THR A 3 -8.54 -32.60 24.64
CA THR A 3 -8.18 -31.20 24.96
C THR A 3 -7.04 -30.63 24.09
N LEU A 4 -6.13 -31.50 23.61
CA LEU A 4 -5.04 -31.11 22.70
C LEU A 4 -5.57 -30.77 21.30
N LEU A 5 -6.57 -31.52 20.82
CA LEU A 5 -7.26 -31.25 19.55
C LEU A 5 -8.01 -29.91 19.60
N LEU A 6 -8.69 -29.62 20.72
CA LEU A 6 -9.38 -28.34 20.92
C LEU A 6 -8.39 -27.15 20.92
N SER A 7 -7.22 -27.31 21.52
CA SER A 7 -6.18 -26.27 21.55
C SER A 7 -5.58 -26.01 20.15
N PHE A 8 -5.41 -27.07 19.34
CA PHE A 8 -4.93 -26.96 17.96
C PHE A 8 -5.96 -26.30 17.03
N VAL A 9 -7.25 -26.60 17.24
CA VAL A 9 -8.37 -25.97 16.53
C VAL A 9 -8.49 -24.50 16.90
N ILE A 10 -8.35 -24.15 18.18
CA ILE A 10 -8.32 -22.75 18.63
C ILE A 10 -7.13 -22.02 17.99
N PHE A 11 -5.94 -22.62 17.97
CA PHE A 11 -4.77 -22.02 17.31
C PHE A 11 -5.03 -21.77 15.82
N ALA A 12 -5.65 -22.72 15.10
CA ALA A 12 -6.03 -22.55 13.70
C ALA A 12 -7.14 -21.50 13.46
N LEU A 13 -8.08 -21.33 14.40
CA LEU A 13 -9.11 -20.27 14.35
C LEU A 13 -8.55 -18.88 14.68
N ILE A 14 -7.44 -18.79 15.42
CA ILE A 14 -6.72 -17.54 15.71
C ILE A 14 -5.75 -17.19 14.56
N ILE A 15 -5.43 -18.13 13.65
CA ILE A 15 -4.60 -17.88 12.45
C ILE A 15 -5.52 -17.52 11.27
N THR A 16 -6.36 -16.51 11.46
CA THR A 16 -6.88 -15.68 10.38
C THR A 16 -6.55 -14.29 10.90
N GLU A 17 -5.68 -13.48 10.31
CA GLU A 17 -5.79 -12.92 8.97
C GLU A 17 -4.35 -12.58 8.54
N ALA A 18 -3.84 -13.24 7.50
CA ALA A 18 -2.77 -12.62 6.73
C ALA A 18 -3.46 -11.46 6.00
N GLU A 19 -3.07 -10.23 6.33
CA GLU A 19 -3.47 -9.02 5.62
C GLU A 19 -3.09 -9.21 4.15
N SER A 20 -4.04 -9.75 3.38
CA SER A 20 -3.86 -9.93 1.96
C SER A 20 -3.73 -8.53 1.41
N GLY A 21 -2.59 -8.20 0.80
CA GLY A 21 -2.34 -6.92 0.10
C GLY A 21 -3.24 -6.70 -1.13
N ILE A 22 -4.47 -7.17 -1.06
CA ILE A 22 -5.59 -6.88 -1.94
C ILE A 22 -6.03 -5.46 -1.59
N CYS A 23 -5.95 -4.55 -2.55
CA CYS A 23 -6.40 -3.18 -2.33
C CYS A 23 -7.93 -3.20 -2.07
N PRO A 24 -8.44 -2.51 -1.03
CA PRO A 24 -9.83 -2.61 -0.62
C PRO A 24 -10.80 -2.18 -1.74
N GLY A 25 -11.51 -3.15 -2.33
CA GLY A 25 -12.46 -2.93 -3.44
C GLY A 25 -11.96 -3.34 -4.83
N PHE A 26 -10.76 -3.92 -4.95
CA PHE A 26 -10.22 -4.45 -6.20
C PHE A 26 -9.82 -5.91 -6.04
N THR A 27 -10.03 -6.73 -7.07
CA THR A 27 -9.51 -8.11 -7.15
C THR A 27 -8.02 -8.19 -7.47
N GLU A 28 -7.44 -7.07 -7.90
CA GLU A 28 -6.03 -6.97 -8.30
C GLU A 28 -5.17 -6.48 -7.14
N GLN A 29 -4.15 -7.26 -6.83
CA GLN A 29 -3.14 -6.95 -5.83
C GLN A 29 -1.93 -6.29 -6.51
N CYS A 30 -1.41 -5.23 -5.89
CA CYS A 30 -0.08 -4.74 -6.25
C CYS A 30 0.95 -5.83 -5.91
N ILE A 31 1.81 -6.19 -6.86
CA ILE A 31 2.68 -7.37 -6.72
C ILE A 31 3.87 -7.02 -5.83
N GLY A 32 4.15 -7.85 -4.83
CA GLY A 32 5.33 -7.71 -3.96
C GLY A 32 5.16 -6.61 -2.91
N GLU A 33 6.21 -5.82 -2.68
CA GLU A 33 6.22 -4.74 -1.67
C GLU A 33 5.72 -3.40 -2.21
N GLN A 34 4.64 -3.44 -2.99
CA GLN A 34 4.02 -2.24 -3.53
C GLN A 34 2.91 -1.74 -2.61
N THR A 35 2.71 -0.43 -2.58
CA THR A 35 1.66 0.19 -1.77
C THR A 35 0.44 0.52 -2.62
N CYS A 36 -0.74 0.07 -2.20
CA CYS A 36 -2.03 0.48 -2.77
C CYS A 36 -2.35 1.93 -2.37
N CYS A 37 -2.58 2.79 -3.34
CA CYS A 37 -3.04 4.15 -3.13
C CYS A 37 -4.42 4.35 -3.74
N LEU A 38 -5.37 4.89 -2.96
CA LEU A 38 -6.69 5.29 -3.46
C LEU A 38 -6.59 6.66 -4.14
N LEU A 39 -7.10 6.76 -5.36
CA LEU A 39 -7.21 7.99 -6.13
C LEU A 39 -8.53 8.69 -5.82
N LYS A 40 -8.59 10.01 -5.99
CA LYS A 40 -9.84 10.80 -5.91
C LYS A 40 -10.89 10.35 -6.93
N SER A 41 -10.44 9.75 -8.03
CA SER A 41 -11.31 9.11 -9.03
C SER A 41 -12.08 7.87 -8.50
N GLY A 42 -11.75 7.38 -7.30
CA GLY A 42 -12.32 6.17 -6.71
C GLY A 42 -11.67 4.87 -7.19
N THR A 43 -10.58 4.97 -7.96
CA THR A 43 -9.76 3.84 -8.42
C THR A 43 -8.51 3.68 -7.58
N TYR A 44 -7.81 2.56 -7.69
CA TYR A 44 -6.54 2.34 -6.99
C TYR A 44 -5.35 2.34 -7.97
N GLY A 45 -4.20 2.77 -7.46
CA GLY A 45 -2.91 2.72 -8.11
C GLY A 45 -1.89 2.01 -7.25
N CYS A 46 -0.90 1.38 -7.89
CA CYS A 46 0.22 0.75 -7.23
C CYS A 46 1.43 1.67 -7.23
N CYS A 47 1.92 2.00 -6.03
CA CYS A 47 3.19 2.66 -5.84
C CYS A 47 4.32 1.62 -5.77
N PRO A 48 5.45 1.81 -6.48
CA PRO A 48 6.59 0.89 -6.42
C PRO A 48 7.30 0.85 -5.06
N TYR A 49 7.07 1.84 -4.19
CA TYR A 49 7.64 1.87 -2.85
C TYR A 49 6.79 1.08 -1.85
N ALA A 50 7.48 0.38 -0.94
CA ALA A 50 6.87 -0.22 0.24
C ALA A 50 6.51 0.87 1.25
N ASN A 51 5.33 0.75 1.87
CA ASN A 51 4.84 1.70 2.87
C ASN A 51 4.91 3.17 2.39
N ALA A 52 4.53 3.38 1.13
CA ALA A 52 4.59 4.67 0.46
C ALA A 52 3.56 5.65 1.04
N VAL A 53 3.86 6.94 0.91
CA VAL A 53 2.89 8.01 1.15
C VAL A 53 2.19 8.34 -0.16
N CYS A 54 0.88 8.16 -0.19
CA CYS A 54 0.04 8.49 -1.34
C CYS A 54 -0.21 9.99 -1.38
N CYS A 55 0.19 10.67 -2.44
CA CYS A 55 -0.10 12.09 -2.61
C CYS A 55 -1.53 12.27 -3.13
N GLU A 56 -2.13 13.42 -2.80
CA GLU A 56 -3.47 13.80 -3.28
C GLU A 56 -3.54 14.15 -4.77
N ASP A 57 -2.40 14.15 -5.47
CA ASP A 57 -2.28 14.48 -6.89
C ASP A 57 -2.62 13.30 -7.81
N ASP A 58 -3.26 12.26 -7.28
CA ASP A 58 -3.86 11.09 -7.95
C ASP A 58 -2.91 10.20 -8.77
N PHE A 59 -1.70 10.66 -9.09
CA PHE A 59 -0.77 9.95 -9.96
C PHE A 59 0.60 9.78 -9.33
N HIS A 60 0.86 10.37 -8.16
CA HIS A 60 2.19 10.41 -7.57
C HIS A 60 2.23 9.87 -6.15
N CYS A 61 3.28 9.10 -5.85
CA CYS A 61 3.56 8.63 -4.51
C CYS A 61 4.98 8.98 -4.08
N CYS A 62 5.17 9.03 -2.77
CA CYS A 62 6.43 9.33 -2.12
C CYS A 62 6.90 8.14 -1.27
N PRO A 63 8.21 7.96 -1.08
CA PRO A 63 8.74 6.88 -0.26
C PRO A 63 8.34 7.03 1.22
N THR A 64 8.51 5.95 1.99
CA THR A 64 8.15 5.95 3.41
C THR A 64 8.86 7.05 4.22
N ALA A 65 8.18 7.57 5.23
CA ALA A 65 8.68 8.66 6.10
C ALA A 65 9.05 9.95 5.35
N THR A 66 8.35 10.26 4.26
CA THR A 66 8.43 11.53 3.53
C THR A 66 7.05 12.16 3.42
N GLN A 67 6.97 13.45 3.07
CA GLN A 67 5.72 14.19 2.87
C GLN A 67 5.64 14.72 1.45
N CYS A 68 4.44 14.69 0.87
CA CYS A 68 4.16 15.24 -0.44
C CYS A 68 4.17 16.78 -0.37
N MET A 69 5.16 17.41 -1.00
CA MET A 69 5.24 18.87 -1.09
C MET A 69 4.44 19.38 -2.29
N SER A 70 3.84 20.55 -2.18
CA SER A 70 3.14 21.20 -3.30
C SER A 70 4.06 21.57 -4.47
N SER A 71 5.38 21.59 -4.25
CA SER A 71 6.40 21.77 -5.29
C SER A 71 6.53 20.56 -6.25
N GLY A 72 5.91 19.42 -5.92
CA GLY A 72 6.10 18.17 -6.65
C GLY A 72 7.25 17.29 -6.11
N ASP A 73 7.88 17.70 -5.01
CA ASP A 73 8.93 16.93 -4.33
C ASP A 73 8.37 16.12 -3.15
N CYS A 74 9.15 15.15 -2.70
CA CYS A 74 8.96 14.43 -1.44
C CYS A 74 10.04 14.92 -0.45
N GLU A 75 9.62 15.45 0.69
CA GLU A 75 10.53 15.97 1.72
C GLU A 75 10.52 15.09 2.97
N ARG A 76 11.70 14.88 3.58
CA ARG A 76 11.83 14.22 4.88
C ARG A 76 12.01 15.28 5.96
N THR A 77 11.42 15.08 7.13
CA THR A 77 11.53 16.01 8.29
C THR A 77 12.94 16.09 8.91
N ARG A 78 13.96 15.47 8.31
CA ARG A 78 15.35 15.71 8.66
C ARG A 78 15.88 16.73 7.67
N ASN A 79 16.57 17.77 8.14
CA ASN A 79 17.24 18.85 7.41
C ASN A 79 18.30 18.36 6.39
N ASP A 80 17.95 17.40 5.55
CA ASP A 80 18.80 16.75 4.59
C ASP A 80 18.50 17.35 3.22
N ILE A 81 19.55 17.76 2.49
CA ILE A 81 19.51 18.29 1.12
C ILE A 81 19.05 17.21 0.09
N PHE A 82 18.62 16.04 0.57
CA PHE A 82 18.10 14.94 -0.23
C PHE A 82 16.60 15.10 -0.47
N LYS A 83 16.25 15.96 -1.42
CA LYS A 83 14.92 15.96 -2.04
C LYS A 83 14.71 14.64 -2.78
N MET A 84 13.63 13.95 -2.44
CA MET A 84 13.21 12.76 -3.17
C MET A 84 12.16 13.16 -4.21
N MET A 85 12.25 12.61 -5.41
CA MET A 85 11.28 12.90 -6.46
C MET A 85 10.03 12.03 -6.28
N ARG A 86 8.87 12.61 -6.60
CA ARG A 86 7.62 11.85 -6.70
C ARG A 86 7.73 10.82 -7.82
N LEU A 87 7.31 9.59 -7.54
CA LEU A 87 7.20 8.55 -8.56
C LEU A 87 5.77 8.42 -9.06
N PRO A 88 5.57 8.14 -10.36
CA PRO A 88 4.26 7.87 -10.89
C PRO A 88 3.72 6.53 -10.39
N MET A 89 2.46 6.51 -10.00
CA MET A 89 1.73 5.29 -9.68
C MET A 89 1.32 4.58 -10.96
N LYS A 90 1.30 3.24 -10.93
CA LYS A 90 0.71 2.45 -11.99
C LYS A 90 -0.76 2.19 -11.67
N LEU A 91 -1.67 2.73 -12.47
CA LEU A 91 -3.10 2.48 -12.31
C LEU A 91 -3.39 0.98 -12.35
N ILE A 92 -4.16 0.50 -11.39
CA ILE A 92 -4.70 -0.85 -11.41
C ILE A 92 -5.76 -0.87 -12.51
N ARG A 93 -5.50 -1.64 -13.58
CA ARG A 93 -6.52 -1.85 -14.61
C ARG A 93 -7.62 -2.72 -14.01
N PRO A 94 -8.90 -2.32 -14.06
CA PRO A 94 -9.97 -3.21 -13.64
C PRO A 94 -9.96 -4.45 -14.55
N LEU A 95 -10.00 -5.64 -13.94
CA LEU A 95 -10.05 -6.95 -14.62
C LEU A 95 -11.40 -7.23 -15.30
N ASN A 96 -12.08 -6.20 -15.80
CA ASN A 96 -13.30 -6.36 -16.58
C ASN A 96 -13.11 -5.68 -17.93
N LYS A 97 -12.59 -6.46 -18.88
CA LYS A 97 -12.67 -6.18 -20.31
C LYS A 97 -13.23 -7.41 -21.01
#